data_AF-A0A352KIR0-F1
#
_entry.id   AF-A0A352KIR0-F1
#
_cell.length_a   1.000
_cell.length_b   1.000
_cell.length_c   1.000
_cell.angle_alpha   90.00
_cell.angle_beta   90.00
_cell.angle_gamma   90.00
#
_symmetry.space_group_name_H-M   'P 1'
#
loop_
_entity.id
_entity.type
_entity.pdbx_description
1 polymer ?
#
loop_
_entity_poly.entity_id
_entity_poly.type
_entity_poly.pdbx_seq_one_letter_code
_entity_poly.pdbx_strand_id
1 'polypeptide(L)'
;TLIELMIVVAIIGILAAVAIPAYQDYTVRAKVSEGAIIASGLRVGVTEMFADSGVTGLATYSTEIATSATQDEITTAIVTAVAVDATNGTITLTLGGIPQLGGTNVLAFVPQINGAAISNTNATGTISWVCNTALTTIDDAFLPANWG
;
A
#
# COMPACT_ATOMS: atom_id res chain seq x y z
N THR A 1 -10.38 12.36 -47.88
CA THR A 1 -9.42 13.36 -48.41
C THR A 1 -8.27 13.55 -47.41
N LEU A 2 -7.13 14.13 -47.82
CA LEU A 2 -5.98 14.37 -46.91
C LEU A 2 -6.29 15.40 -45.82
N ILE A 3 -7.13 16.40 -46.11
CA ILE A 3 -7.55 17.40 -45.13
C ILE A 3 -8.46 16.79 -44.04
N GLU A 4 -9.36 15.87 -44.40
CA GLU A 4 -10.14 15.11 -43.41
C GLU A 4 -9.24 14.29 -42.49
N LEU A 5 -8.20 13.65 -43.05
CA LEU A 5 -7.22 12.89 -42.26
C LEU A 5 -6.39 13.79 -41.33
N MET A 6 -5.99 14.99 -41.76
CA MET A 6 -5.21 15.91 -40.92
C MET A 6 -6.03 16.48 -39.75
N ILE A 7 -7.32 16.76 -39.97
CA ILE A 7 -8.22 17.23 -38.90
C ILE A 7 -8.48 16.11 -37.88
N VAL A 8 -8.67 14.88 -38.34
CA VAL A 8 -8.86 13.72 -37.46
C VAL A 8 -7.63 13.50 -36.58
N VAL A 9 -6.41 13.57 -37.16
CA VAL A 9 -5.17 13.45 -36.39
C VAL A 9 -5.03 14.57 -35.36
N ALA A 10 -5.39 15.81 -35.70
CA ALA A 10 -5.35 16.94 -34.78
C ALA A 10 -6.29 16.73 -33.57
N ILE A 11 -7.53 16.27 -33.80
CA ILE A 11 -8.49 16.01 -32.72
C ILE A 11 -8.03 14.83 -31.84
N ILE A 12 -7.54 13.74 -32.44
CA ILE A 12 -6.99 12.59 -31.69
C ILE A 12 -5.80 13.04 -30.84
N GLY A 13 -4.94 13.91 -31.35
CA GLY A 13 -3.81 14.47 -30.60
C GLY A 13 -4.24 15.19 -29.32
N ILE A 14 -5.29 16.02 -29.39
CA ILE A 14 -5.83 16.73 -28.22
C ILE A 14 -6.45 15.75 -27.22
N LEU A 15 -7.25 14.80 -27.70
CA LEU A 15 -7.89 13.80 -26.83
C LEU A 15 -6.86 12.89 -26.14
N ALA A 16 -5.82 12.47 -26.86
CA ALA A 16 -4.75 11.63 -26.33
C ALA A 16 -3.96 12.34 -25.22
N ALA A 17 -3.75 13.65 -25.33
CA ALA A 17 -3.03 14.43 -24.32
C ALA A 17 -3.72 14.41 -22.95
N VAL A 18 -5.05 14.28 -22.90
CA VAL A 18 -5.82 14.19 -21.64
C VAL A 18 -6.05 12.73 -21.23
N ALA A 19 -6.36 11.87 -22.21
CA ALA A 19 -6.72 10.48 -21.93
C ALA A 19 -5.55 9.62 -21.47
N ILE A 20 -4.33 9.85 -21.98
CA ILE A 20 -3.16 9.03 -21.63
C ILE A 20 -2.75 9.25 -20.15
N PRO A 21 -2.59 10.49 -19.65
CA PRO A 21 -2.29 10.70 -18.23
C PRO A 21 -3.37 10.12 -17.31
N ALA A 22 -4.64 10.34 -17.63
CA ALA A 22 -5.74 9.81 -16.83
C ALA A 22 -5.74 8.27 -16.77
N TYR A 23 -5.47 7.60 -17.90
CA TYR A 23 -5.35 6.15 -17.94
C TYR A 23 -4.16 5.65 -17.12
N GLN A 24 -3.01 6.34 -17.21
CA GLN A 24 -1.83 6.02 -16.41
C GLN A 24 -2.14 6.09 -14.92
N ASP A 25 -2.77 7.15 -14.44
CA ASP A 25 -3.16 7.29 -13.03
C ASP A 25 -4.08 6.15 -12.57
N TYR A 26 -5.06 5.76 -13.40
CA TYR A 26 -5.92 4.62 -13.11
C TYR A 26 -5.14 3.31 -12.98
N THR A 27 -4.20 3.06 -13.89
CA THR A 27 -3.37 1.86 -13.81
C THR A 27 -2.46 1.86 -12.59
N VAL A 28 -1.96 3.02 -12.18
CA VAL A 28 -1.15 3.18 -10.96
C VAL A 28 -1.99 2.87 -9.74
N ARG A 29 -3.19 3.47 -9.60
CA ARG A 29 -4.12 3.18 -8.49
C ARG A 29 -4.48 1.70 -8.40
N ALA A 30 -4.70 1.05 -9.54
CA ALA A 30 -5.00 -0.38 -9.60
C ALA A 30 -3.84 -1.22 -9.03
N LYS A 31 -2.59 -0.89 -9.39
CA LYS A 31 -1.40 -1.57 -8.85
C LYS A 31 -1.17 -1.26 -7.36
N VAL A 32 -1.39 -0.01 -6.92
CA VAL A 32 -1.33 0.35 -5.48
C VAL A 32 -2.37 -0.44 -4.67
N SER A 33 -3.55 -0.69 -5.27
CA SER A 33 -4.59 -1.53 -4.68
C SER A 33 -4.22 -3.01 -4.58
N GLU A 34 -3.21 -3.50 -5.33
CA GLU A 34 -2.66 -4.84 -5.10
C GLU A 34 -1.90 -4.90 -3.76
N GLY A 35 -1.09 -3.88 -3.47
CA GLY A 35 -0.40 -3.74 -2.19
C GLY A 35 -1.39 -3.66 -1.02
N ALA A 36 -2.51 -2.97 -1.21
CA ALA A 36 -3.62 -2.95 -0.27
C ALA A 36 -4.16 -4.34 0.11
N ILE A 37 -4.33 -5.20 -0.89
CA ILE A 37 -4.85 -6.55 -0.73
C ILE A 37 -3.85 -7.41 0.02
N ILE A 38 -2.56 -7.34 -0.33
CA ILE A 38 -1.50 -8.05 0.41
C ILE A 38 -1.45 -7.59 1.87
N ALA A 39 -1.53 -6.27 2.10
CA ALA A 39 -1.59 -5.71 3.44
C ALA A 39 -2.77 -6.27 4.25
N SER A 40 -3.93 -6.52 3.62
CA SER A 40 -5.10 -7.06 4.32
C SER A 40 -4.86 -8.43 4.94
N GLY A 41 -4.06 -9.30 4.31
CA GLY A 41 -3.65 -10.58 4.88
C GLY A 41 -2.72 -10.39 6.10
N LEU A 42 -1.75 -9.50 5.98
CA LEU A 42 -0.82 -9.17 7.07
C LEU A 42 -1.53 -8.56 8.27
N ARG A 43 -2.60 -7.78 8.05
CA ARG A 43 -3.43 -7.22 9.14
C ARG A 43 -4.05 -8.31 10.00
N VAL A 44 -4.44 -9.44 9.40
CA VAL A 44 -4.97 -10.59 10.14
C VAL A 44 -3.88 -11.16 11.04
N GLY A 45 -2.68 -11.42 10.51
CA GLY A 45 -1.55 -11.93 11.29
C GLY A 45 -1.14 -10.99 12.43
N VAL A 46 -1.05 -9.68 12.18
CA VAL A 46 -0.79 -8.67 13.22
C VAL A 46 -1.87 -8.72 14.32
N THR A 47 -3.14 -8.80 13.92
CA THR A 47 -4.27 -8.82 14.86
C THR A 47 -4.27 -10.09 15.70
N GLU A 48 -4.03 -11.25 15.11
CA GLU A 48 -3.99 -12.55 15.78
C GLU A 48 -2.81 -12.60 16.77
N MET A 49 -1.61 -12.24 16.33
CA MET A 49 -0.41 -12.30 17.15
C MET A 49 -0.46 -11.28 18.30
N PHE A 50 -1.04 -10.10 18.07
CA PHE A 50 -1.31 -9.16 19.15
C PHE A 50 -2.37 -9.67 20.13
N ALA A 51 -3.42 -10.34 19.65
CA ALA A 51 -4.46 -10.90 20.53
C ALA A 51 -3.94 -12.06 21.38
N ASP A 52 -3.03 -12.87 20.85
CA ASP A 52 -2.44 -14.01 21.56
C ASP A 52 -1.43 -13.57 22.64
N SER A 53 -0.48 -12.71 22.28
CA SER A 53 0.69 -12.42 23.12
C SER A 53 1.04 -10.92 23.22
N GLY A 54 0.14 -10.03 22.79
CA GLY A 54 0.34 -8.59 22.81
C GLY A 54 1.55 -8.15 21.97
N VAL A 55 2.31 -7.16 22.46
CA VAL A 55 3.49 -6.65 21.75
C VAL A 55 4.57 -7.72 21.55
N THR A 56 4.66 -8.72 22.43
CA THR A 56 5.58 -9.85 22.24
C THR A 56 5.21 -10.66 21.00
N GLY A 57 3.91 -10.90 20.78
CA GLY A 57 3.42 -11.56 19.57
C GLY A 57 3.72 -10.76 18.31
N LEU A 58 3.61 -9.42 18.37
CA LEU A 58 4.01 -8.54 17.27
C LEU A 58 5.50 -8.66 16.93
N ALA A 59 6.37 -8.74 17.96
CA ALA A 59 7.80 -8.92 17.76
C ALA A 59 8.13 -10.28 17.12
N THR A 60 7.43 -11.35 17.53
CA THR A 60 7.55 -12.67 16.91
C THR A 60 7.14 -12.62 15.43
N TYR A 61 5.97 -12.03 15.13
CA TYR A 61 5.47 -11.92 13.76
C TYR A 61 6.36 -11.05 12.87
N SER A 62 6.86 -9.93 13.41
CA SER A 62 7.84 -9.07 12.74
C SER A 62 9.09 -9.85 12.31
N THR A 63 9.59 -10.72 13.18
CA THR A 63 10.77 -11.55 12.89
C THR A 63 10.48 -12.59 11.81
N GLU A 64 9.30 -13.21 11.84
CA GLU A 64 8.86 -14.19 10.84
C GLU A 64 8.75 -13.55 9.44
N ILE A 65 8.06 -12.41 9.35
CA ILE A 65 7.89 -11.65 8.10
C ILE A 65 9.24 -11.16 7.55
N ALA A 66 10.21 -10.85 8.40
CA ALA A 66 11.52 -10.38 7.97
C ALA A 66 12.41 -11.47 7.34
N THR A 67 12.04 -12.76 7.42
CA THR A 67 12.84 -13.83 6.83
C THR A 67 12.75 -13.82 5.30
N SER A 68 13.85 -14.16 4.62
CA SER A 68 13.86 -14.21 3.15
C SER A 68 12.84 -15.22 2.59
N ALA A 69 12.67 -16.36 3.25
CA ALA A 69 11.70 -17.37 2.81
C ALA A 69 10.25 -16.85 2.85
N THR A 70 9.87 -16.17 3.94
CA THR A 70 8.53 -15.57 4.05
C THR A 70 8.35 -14.39 3.10
N GLN A 71 9.38 -13.57 2.89
CA GLN A 71 9.33 -12.50 1.89
C GLN A 71 9.12 -13.04 0.48
N ASP A 72 9.77 -14.15 0.11
CA ASP A 72 9.61 -14.78 -1.20
C ASP A 72 8.18 -15.31 -1.45
N GLU A 73 7.44 -15.65 -0.38
CA GLU A 73 6.04 -16.09 -0.45
C GLU A 73 5.04 -14.92 -0.52
N ILE A 74 5.40 -13.74 0.00
CA ILE A 74 4.52 -12.56 0.09
C ILE A 74 4.74 -11.60 -1.09
N THR A 75 5.98 -11.47 -1.56
CA THR A 75 6.35 -10.49 -2.58
C THR A 75 5.82 -10.88 -3.95
N THR A 76 5.54 -9.86 -4.77
CA THR A 76 5.06 -10.00 -6.15
C THR A 76 5.88 -9.09 -7.07
N ALA A 77 5.52 -9.04 -8.35
CA ALA A 77 6.09 -8.05 -9.26
C ALA A 77 5.80 -6.59 -8.84
N ILE A 78 4.75 -6.38 -8.03
CA ILE A 78 4.32 -5.06 -7.55
C ILE A 78 4.70 -4.82 -6.10
N VAL A 79 4.65 -5.82 -5.21
CA VAL A 79 5.12 -5.67 -3.82
C VAL A 79 6.49 -6.28 -3.69
N THR A 80 7.54 -5.46 -3.53
CA THR A 80 8.93 -5.94 -3.53
C THR A 80 9.52 -6.14 -2.14
N ALA A 81 8.89 -5.59 -1.11
CA ALA A 81 9.24 -5.86 0.27
C ALA A 81 8.05 -5.57 1.20
N VAL A 82 8.00 -6.31 2.30
CA VAL A 82 7.07 -6.08 3.39
C VAL A 82 7.86 -6.00 4.70
N ALA A 83 7.38 -5.19 5.63
CA ALA A 83 7.86 -5.15 7.01
C ALA A 83 6.67 -4.98 7.97
N VAL A 84 6.79 -5.55 9.16
CA VAL A 84 5.89 -5.31 10.28
C VAL A 84 6.72 -4.77 11.44
N ASP A 85 6.29 -3.65 12.03
CA ASP A 85 6.95 -3.08 13.20
C ASP A 85 6.69 -3.95 14.45
N ALA A 86 7.77 -4.36 15.10
CA ALA A 86 7.74 -5.25 16.27
C ALA A 86 7.04 -4.66 17.50
N THR A 87 6.88 -3.34 17.58
CA THR A 87 6.38 -2.63 18.77
C THR A 87 4.92 -2.23 18.62
N ASN A 88 4.52 -1.83 17.42
CA ASN A 88 3.21 -1.24 17.18
C ASN A 88 2.44 -1.93 16.04
N GLY A 89 3.02 -2.93 15.37
CA GLY A 89 2.34 -3.71 14.33
C GLY A 89 2.08 -2.95 13.03
N THR A 90 2.71 -1.78 12.85
CA THR A 90 2.61 -1.02 11.60
C THR A 90 3.16 -1.87 10.45
N ILE A 91 2.33 -2.06 9.44
CA ILE A 91 2.68 -2.78 8.22
C ILE A 91 3.20 -1.76 7.22
N THR A 92 4.38 -1.99 6.66
CA THR A 92 4.98 -1.19 5.59
C THR A 92 5.19 -2.08 4.38
N LEU A 93 4.69 -1.64 3.22
CA LEU A 93 4.91 -2.29 1.93
C LEU A 93 5.71 -1.36 1.03
N THR A 94 6.72 -1.92 0.38
CA THR A 94 7.48 -1.25 -0.67
C THR A 94 6.97 -1.76 -2.03
N LEU A 95 6.46 -0.85 -2.86
CA LEU A 95 5.97 -1.16 -4.18
C LEU A 95 7.07 -1.03 -5.25
N GLY A 96 7.10 -1.93 -6.23
CA GLY A 96 8.00 -1.92 -7.37
C GLY A 96 7.24 -2.04 -8.68
N GLY A 97 7.95 -1.90 -9.81
CA GLY A 97 7.33 -2.08 -11.13
C GLY A 97 6.31 -0.98 -11.53
N ILE A 98 6.34 0.16 -10.84
CA ILE A 98 5.49 1.34 -11.12
C ILE A 98 6.38 2.57 -11.34
N PRO A 99 6.86 2.82 -12.57
CA PRO A 99 7.75 3.94 -12.87
C PRO A 99 7.16 5.31 -12.51
N GLN A 100 5.83 5.45 -12.59
CA GLN A 100 5.10 6.69 -12.30
C GLN A 100 5.23 7.15 -10.85
N LEU A 101 5.55 6.24 -9.92
CA LEU A 101 5.75 6.59 -8.52
C LEU A 101 7.10 7.29 -8.26
N GLY A 102 8.06 7.29 -9.20
CA GLY A 102 9.28 8.10 -9.06
C GLY A 102 10.11 7.83 -7.79
N GLY A 103 9.96 6.66 -7.15
CA GLY A 103 10.61 6.31 -5.88
C GLY A 103 9.79 6.61 -4.62
N THR A 104 8.63 7.24 -4.73
CA THR A 104 7.66 7.40 -3.63
C THR A 104 6.69 6.22 -3.63
N ASN A 105 7.18 5.08 -3.17
CA ASN A 105 6.58 3.77 -3.40
C ASN A 105 6.22 3.02 -2.11
N VAL A 106 6.15 3.72 -0.98
CA VAL A 106 5.83 3.11 0.32
C VAL A 106 4.35 3.29 0.61
N LEU A 107 3.69 2.20 0.99
CA LEU A 107 2.32 2.16 1.50
C LEU A 107 2.35 1.59 2.92
N ALA A 108 1.81 2.32 3.89
CA ALA A 108 1.87 1.93 5.28
C ALA A 108 0.50 1.93 5.97
N PHE A 109 0.27 0.98 6.85
CA PHE A 109 -0.94 0.86 7.66
C PHE A 109 -0.60 0.67 9.11
N VAL A 110 -1.21 1.48 9.97
CA VAL A 110 -1.01 1.40 11.41
C VAL A 110 -2.26 0.82 12.08
N PRO A 111 -2.12 -0.21 12.93
CA PRO A 111 -3.22 -0.66 13.77
C PRO A 111 -3.39 0.33 14.92
N GLN A 112 -4.63 0.71 15.18
CA GLN A 112 -4.99 1.63 16.24
C GLN A 112 -6.03 1.00 17.16
N ILE A 113 -5.90 1.31 18.45
CA ILE A 113 -6.92 1.02 19.46
C ILE A 113 -7.33 2.36 20.04
N ASN A 114 -8.63 2.66 19.98
CA ASN A 114 -9.19 3.93 20.45
C ASN A 114 -8.51 5.18 19.85
N GLY A 115 -8.16 5.12 18.55
CA GLY A 115 -7.55 6.22 17.80
C GLY A 115 -6.05 6.44 18.03
N ALA A 116 -5.40 5.61 18.85
CA ALA A 116 -3.96 5.65 19.07
C ALA A 116 -3.28 4.38 18.53
N ALA A 117 -2.08 4.51 17.98
CA ALA A 117 -1.28 3.37 17.60
C ALA A 117 -1.02 2.45 18.81
N ILE A 118 -0.95 1.14 18.56
CA ILE A 118 -0.60 0.17 19.60
C ILE A 118 0.76 0.55 20.19
N SER A 119 0.84 0.71 21.51
CA SER A 119 2.06 1.18 22.20
C SER A 119 2.40 0.40 23.46
N ASN A 120 1.51 -0.48 23.93
CA ASN A 120 1.77 -1.37 25.06
C ASN A 120 0.90 -2.63 25.00
N THR A 121 1.33 -3.67 25.72
CA THR A 121 0.68 -4.99 25.80
C THR A 121 -0.73 -4.95 26.40
N ASN A 122 -1.07 -3.89 27.14
CA ASN A 122 -2.37 -3.76 27.81
C ASN A 122 -3.39 -2.97 26.98
N ALA A 123 -3.05 -2.58 25.75
CA ALA A 123 -3.99 -1.94 24.85
C ALA A 123 -5.11 -2.94 24.50
N THR A 124 -6.31 -2.67 24.99
CA THR A 124 -7.50 -3.53 24.83
C THR A 124 -8.58 -2.76 24.08
N GLY A 125 -9.30 -3.44 23.18
CA GLY A 125 -10.34 -2.86 22.36
C GLY A 125 -10.31 -3.37 20.92
N THR A 126 -11.17 -2.82 20.08
CA THR A 126 -11.21 -3.15 18.65
C THR A 126 -10.00 -2.51 17.95
N ILE A 127 -9.25 -3.33 17.21
CA ILE A 127 -8.21 -2.84 16.31
C ILE A 127 -8.87 -2.24 15.07
N SER A 128 -8.67 -0.94 14.86
CA SER A 128 -9.00 -0.25 13.62
C SER A 128 -7.73 0.00 12.81
N TRP A 129 -7.80 -0.21 11.50
CA TRP A 129 -6.66 -0.01 10.60
C TRP A 129 -6.81 1.29 9.85
N VAL A 130 -5.77 2.13 9.90
CA VAL A 130 -5.72 3.39 9.15
C VAL A 130 -4.46 3.44 8.28
N CYS A 131 -4.55 4.15 7.16
CA CYS A 131 -3.38 4.50 6.38
C CYS A 131 -2.46 5.37 7.24
N ASN A 132 -1.17 5.03 7.30
CA ASN A 132 -0.18 5.84 8.00
C ASN A 132 0.37 6.87 7.02
N THR A 133 -0.15 8.09 7.06
CA THR A 133 0.23 9.20 6.16
C THR A 133 1.64 9.74 6.40
N ALA A 134 2.24 9.44 7.55
CA ALA A 134 3.63 9.84 7.84
C ALA A 134 4.66 8.89 7.20
N LEU A 135 4.30 7.62 7.01
CA LEU A 135 5.16 6.60 6.40
C LEU A 135 4.81 6.29 4.95
N THR A 136 3.55 6.47 4.56
CA THR A 136 3.10 6.34 3.17
C THR A 136 3.70 7.49 2.37
N THR A 137 4.46 7.15 1.33
CA THR A 137 5.10 8.15 0.46
C THR A 137 4.37 8.33 -0.86
N ILE A 138 3.54 7.36 -1.25
CA ILE A 138 2.73 7.43 -2.47
C ILE A 138 1.79 8.63 -2.39
N ASP A 139 1.78 9.44 -3.44
CA ASP A 139 0.89 10.61 -3.58
C ASP A 139 -0.58 10.21 -3.45
N ASP A 140 -1.39 11.04 -2.79
CA ASP A 140 -2.84 10.83 -2.62
C ASP A 140 -3.56 10.67 -3.96
N ALA A 141 -3.05 11.32 -5.02
CA ALA A 141 -3.52 11.16 -6.38
C ALA A 141 -3.30 9.75 -6.94
N PHE A 142 -2.62 8.85 -6.25
CA PHE A 142 -2.47 7.43 -6.62
C PHE A 142 -3.04 6.47 -5.56
N LEU A 143 -3.51 6.99 -4.44
CA LEU A 143 -4.22 6.21 -3.44
C LEU A 143 -5.70 5.99 -3.85
N PRO A 144 -6.32 4.88 -3.41
CA PRO A 144 -7.77 4.70 -3.51
C PRO A 144 -8.52 5.81 -2.76
N ALA A 145 -9.70 6.21 -3.28
CA ALA A 145 -10.48 7.37 -2.81
C ALA A 145 -10.95 7.34 -1.33
N ASN A 146 -10.71 6.24 -0.62
CA ASN A 146 -11.20 6.04 0.76
C ASN A 146 -10.07 6.19 1.80
N TRP A 147 -8.84 6.49 1.35
CA TRP A 147 -7.61 6.31 2.12
C TRP A 147 -6.81 7.59 2.37
N GLY A 148 -7.23 8.71 1.75
CA GLY A 148 -6.76 10.06 2.04
C GLY A 148 -7.69 10.78 3.01
#